data_AF-A0A6J6GIU2-F1
#
_entry.id   AF-A0A6J6GIU2-F1
#
_cell.length_a   1.000
_cell.length_b   1.000
_cell.length_c   1.000
_cell.angle_alpha   90.00
_cell.angle_beta   90.00
_cell.angle_gamma   90.00
#
_symmetry.space_group_name_H-M   'P 1'
#
loop_
_entity.id
_entity.type
_entity.pdbx_description
1 polymer ?
#
loop_
_entity_poly.entity_id
_entity_poly.type
_entity_poly.pdbx_seq_one_letter_code
_entity_poly.pdbx_strand_id
1 'polypeptide(L)'
;MSDDNELDPRIVSAMRAVPPASDSLREQHIAAALAEISPVSARRPFNTWLSAAAAVVVLLVGGNALYGSLSSSERTPGELAVRNGVATTTIPVKASAACRPSGDSGRVGNYELNNQKREVWASNGTLFVYASDTCEELATLDIADAPPSDVVCTPSLVDATDSIIGGYTMGGAYRVLVNTSTHIVEYSGKSCSLLTKYPQP
;
A
#
# COMPACT_ATOMS: atom_id res chain seq x y z
N MET A 1 13.40 -28.92 -33.38
CA MET A 1 12.31 -29.61 -32.66
C MET A 1 12.79 -29.74 -31.23
N SER A 2 12.00 -29.20 -30.32
CA SER A 2 12.39 -28.83 -28.96
C SER A 2 12.22 -30.03 -28.02
N ASP A 3 13.29 -30.42 -27.31
CA ASP A 3 13.26 -31.40 -26.22
C ASP A 3 13.65 -30.71 -24.90
N ASP A 4 13.13 -29.51 -24.67
CA ASP A 4 13.31 -28.80 -23.41
C ASP A 4 12.10 -29.07 -22.49
N ASN A 5 12.42 -29.45 -21.25
CA ASN A 5 11.65 -29.21 -20.02
C ASN A 5 10.77 -30.30 -19.38
N GLU A 6 10.84 -31.58 -19.76
CA GLU A 6 10.14 -32.62 -18.98
C GLU A 6 10.95 -33.00 -17.73
N LEU A 7 10.50 -32.49 -16.57
CA LEU A 7 11.11 -32.78 -15.26
C LEU A 7 11.07 -34.29 -14.99
N ASP A 8 12.20 -34.90 -14.59
CA ASP A 8 12.29 -36.33 -14.34
C ASP A 8 11.15 -36.80 -13.42
N PRO A 9 10.32 -37.78 -13.83
CA PRO A 9 9.15 -38.22 -13.08
C PRO A 9 9.50 -38.74 -11.67
N ARG A 10 10.76 -39.13 -11.43
CA ARG A 10 11.28 -39.49 -10.10
C ARG A 10 11.40 -38.28 -9.19
N ILE A 11 11.80 -37.13 -9.73
CA ILE A 11 11.89 -35.86 -8.99
C ILE A 11 10.47 -35.37 -8.64
N VAL A 12 9.54 -35.45 -9.59
CA VAL A 12 8.13 -35.08 -9.35
C VAL A 12 7.50 -35.97 -8.26
N SER A 13 7.79 -37.27 -8.29
CA SER A 13 7.33 -38.21 -7.26
C SER A 13 7.95 -37.89 -5.89
N ALA A 14 9.26 -37.60 -5.84
CA ALA A 14 9.94 -37.22 -4.61
C ALA A 14 9.40 -35.91 -4.01
N MET A 15 9.08 -34.91 -4.84
CA MET A 15 8.49 -33.65 -4.38
C MET A 15 7.08 -33.83 -3.82
N ARG A 16 6.28 -34.72 -4.41
CA ARG A 16 4.92 -35.05 -3.90
C ARG A 16 4.97 -35.87 -2.60
N ALA A 17 6.08 -36.54 -2.32
CA ALA A 17 6.29 -37.30 -1.10
C ALA A 17 6.74 -36.44 0.09
N VAL A 18 7.04 -35.15 -0.11
CA VAL A 18 7.43 -34.24 0.98
C VAL A 18 6.17 -33.94 1.82
N PRO A 19 6.12 -34.36 3.09
CA PRO A 19 4.99 -34.05 3.95
C PRO A 19 4.94 -32.53 4.19
N PRO A 20 3.73 -31.95 4.34
CA PRO A 20 3.60 -30.56 4.74
C PRO A 20 4.33 -30.34 6.07
N ALA A 21 4.96 -29.17 6.22
CA ALA A 21 5.57 -28.77 7.48
C ALA A 21 4.54 -28.91 8.62
N SER A 22 4.95 -29.49 9.75
CA SER A 22 4.05 -29.64 10.90
C SER A 22 3.61 -28.27 11.39
N ASP A 23 2.38 -28.18 11.91
CA ASP A 23 1.85 -26.93 12.45
C ASP A 23 2.80 -26.34 13.51
N SER A 24 3.42 -27.18 14.34
CA SER A 24 4.42 -26.75 15.33
C SER A 24 5.62 -26.01 14.73
N LEU A 25 6.11 -26.46 13.58
CA LEU A 25 7.28 -25.90 12.90
C LEU A 25 6.89 -24.60 12.19
N ARG A 26 5.66 -24.55 11.64
CA ARG A 26 5.06 -23.32 11.11
C ARG A 26 4.88 -22.26 12.20
N GLU A 27 4.27 -22.62 13.33
CA GLU A 27 4.06 -21.71 14.45
C GLU A 27 5.40 -21.23 15.06
N GLN A 28 6.44 -22.08 15.06
CA GLN A 28 7.77 -21.68 15.51
C GLN A 28 8.41 -20.64 14.57
N HIS A 29 8.28 -20.79 13.25
CA HIS A 29 8.73 -19.77 12.30
C HIS A 29 7.94 -18.47 12.41
N ILE A 30 6.63 -18.54 12.64
CA ILE A 30 5.77 -17.37 12.88
C ILE A 30 6.21 -16.66 14.18
N ALA A 31 6.41 -17.41 15.26
CA ALA A 31 6.85 -16.86 16.54
C ALA A 31 8.24 -16.23 16.46
N ALA A 32 9.18 -16.84 15.75
CA ALA A 32 10.51 -16.29 15.51
C ALA A 32 10.45 -14.98 14.70
N ALA A 33 9.66 -14.95 13.62
CA ALA A 33 9.45 -13.75 12.82
C ALA A 33 8.77 -12.62 13.63
N LEU A 34 7.79 -12.96 14.47
CA LEU A 34 7.13 -12.00 15.36
C LEU A 34 8.06 -11.47 16.46
N ALA A 35 9.00 -12.29 16.95
CA ALA A 35 9.97 -11.87 17.95
C ALA A 35 10.98 -10.85 17.39
N GLU A 36 11.35 -10.95 16.11
CA GLU A 36 12.21 -9.97 15.45
C GLU A 36 11.49 -8.65 15.15
N ILE A 37 10.17 -8.70 14.89
CA ILE A 37 9.34 -7.51 14.62
C ILE A 37 8.84 -6.88 15.94
N SER A 38 8.90 -7.61 17.05
CA SER A 38 8.47 -7.11 18.35
C SER A 38 9.42 -5.99 18.80
N PRO A 39 8.95 -4.75 18.98
CA PRO A 39 9.78 -3.73 19.61
C PRO A 39 10.11 -4.24 21.00
N VAL A 40 11.40 -4.46 21.27
CA VAL A 40 11.90 -4.62 22.63
C VAL A 40 11.44 -3.35 23.35
N SER A 41 10.37 -3.50 24.13
CA SER A 41 9.80 -2.44 24.94
C SER A 41 10.93 -1.94 25.84
N ALA A 42 11.54 -0.81 25.47
CA ALA A 42 12.42 -0.07 26.34
C ALA A 42 11.55 0.39 27.51
N ARG A 43 11.58 -0.41 28.58
CA ARG A 43 10.92 -0.18 29.86
C ARG A 43 11.48 1.13 30.43
N ARG A 44 10.84 2.26 30.14
CA ARG A 44 11.03 3.51 30.89
C ARG A 44 9.88 3.66 31.88
N PRO A 45 10.16 3.89 33.17
CA PRO A 45 9.14 3.99 34.19
C PRO A 45 8.31 5.27 34.03
N PHE A 46 7.02 5.10 34.33
CA PHE A 46 5.97 6.09 34.39
C PHE A 46 6.32 7.30 35.27
N ASN A 47 5.97 8.49 34.77
CA ASN A 47 5.45 9.69 35.45
C ASN A 47 5.43 10.78 34.35
N THR A 48 4.34 11.45 33.98
CA THR A 48 3.25 12.04 34.76
C THR A 48 2.16 12.48 33.77
N TRP A 49 0.90 12.20 34.11
CA TRP A 49 -0.30 13.04 33.96
C TRP A 49 -0.44 13.96 32.73
N LEU A 50 -1.47 13.74 31.90
CA LEU A 50 -2.44 14.77 31.50
C LEU A 50 -3.63 14.16 30.74
N SER A 51 -4.81 14.64 31.12
CA SER A 51 -6.17 14.29 30.68
C SER A 51 -6.37 14.16 29.17
N ALA A 52 -7.24 13.22 28.76
CA ALA A 52 -7.89 13.28 27.46
C ALA A 52 -9.32 12.72 27.55
N ALA A 53 -10.24 13.52 27.03
CA ALA A 53 -11.68 13.39 27.11
C ALA A 53 -12.22 12.11 26.46
N ALA A 54 -13.29 11.58 27.05
CA ALA A 54 -14.09 10.52 26.45
C ALA A 54 -14.96 11.13 25.33
N ALA A 55 -14.82 10.61 24.11
CA ALA A 55 -15.77 10.84 23.03
C ALA A 55 -16.24 9.48 22.50
N VAL A 56 -17.51 9.19 22.77
CA VAL A 56 -18.25 8.04 22.24
C VAL A 56 -18.54 8.31 20.77
N VAL A 57 -18.10 7.42 19.86
CA VAL A 57 -18.53 7.43 18.46
C VAL A 57 -19.15 6.08 18.13
N VAL A 58 -20.43 6.13 17.77
CA VAL A 58 -21.29 5.00 17.37
C VAL A 58 -20.90 4.55 15.97
N LEU A 59 -20.56 3.27 15.80
CA LEU A 59 -20.35 2.62 14.50
C LEU A 59 -21.67 2.00 14.02
N LEU A 60 -22.22 2.54 12.95
CA LEU A 60 -23.28 1.90 12.16
C LEU A 60 -23.02 2.11 10.66
N VAL A 61 -23.23 1.01 9.92
CA VAL A 61 -23.33 0.86 8.45
C VAL A 61 -21.99 0.80 7.70
N GLY A 62 -21.63 -0.24 6.94
CA GLY A 62 -22.34 -1.45 6.54
C GLY A 62 -21.37 -2.43 5.86
N GLY A 63 -21.59 -3.73 6.09
CA GLY A 63 -20.86 -4.79 5.42
C GLY A 63 -21.37 -5.02 3.99
N ASN A 64 -20.50 -5.59 3.15
CA ASN A 64 -20.87 -6.54 2.11
C ASN A 64 -19.69 -7.48 1.87
N ALA A 65 -19.86 -8.72 2.33
CA ALA A 65 -19.08 -9.87 1.92
C ALA A 65 -19.69 -10.49 0.66
N LEU A 66 -18.97 -11.46 0.07
CA LEU A 66 -19.34 -12.39 -1.01
C LEU A 66 -18.83 -11.98 -2.40
N TYR A 67 -17.74 -12.62 -2.87
CA TYR A 67 -17.80 -13.79 -3.76
C TYR A 67 -16.38 -14.36 -3.94
N GLY A 68 -16.23 -15.67 -3.74
CA GLY A 68 -14.96 -16.37 -3.90
C GLY A 68 -14.80 -16.98 -5.29
N SER A 69 -13.55 -17.04 -5.76
CA SER A 69 -12.98 -18.16 -6.53
C SER A 69 -11.50 -17.94 -6.84
N LEU A 70 -10.66 -18.76 -6.20
CA LEU A 70 -9.44 -19.44 -6.67
C LEU A 70 -8.58 -18.82 -7.81
N SER A 71 -7.29 -18.59 -7.47
CA SER A 71 -6.09 -19.17 -8.14
C SER A 71 -4.97 -18.20 -8.57
N SER A 72 -3.75 -18.72 -8.33
CA SER A 72 -2.38 -18.40 -8.74
C SER A 72 -1.71 -17.08 -8.32
N SER A 73 -0.65 -17.29 -7.52
CA SER A 73 0.48 -16.42 -7.22
C SER A 73 1.04 -15.67 -8.42
N GLU A 74 1.34 -14.38 -8.23
CA GLU A 74 2.65 -13.83 -8.57
C GLU A 74 2.88 -12.53 -7.78
N ARG A 75 4.16 -12.30 -7.47
CA ARG A 75 4.69 -11.47 -6.38
C ARG A 75 4.68 -9.99 -6.78
N THR A 76 4.05 -9.13 -5.99
CA THR A 76 4.26 -7.67 -6.04
C THR A 76 4.10 -7.08 -4.62
N PRO A 77 5.05 -6.26 -4.10
CA PRO A 77 4.92 -5.63 -2.78
C PRO A 77 3.86 -4.53 -2.85
N GLY A 78 3.02 -4.24 -1.86
CA GLY A 78 3.15 -4.31 -0.41
C GLY A 78 2.57 -3.00 0.13
N GLU A 79 1.24 -2.92 0.20
CA GLU A 79 0.51 -1.73 0.65
C GLU A 79 0.59 -1.63 2.18
N LEU A 80 1.35 -0.65 2.68
CA LEU A 80 1.47 -0.36 4.11
C LEU A 80 0.45 0.72 4.50
N ALA A 81 -0.74 0.28 4.93
CA ALA A 81 -1.62 1.10 5.74
C ALA A 81 -1.28 0.87 7.23
N VAL A 82 -0.61 1.82 7.87
CA VAL A 82 -0.50 1.87 9.33
C VAL A 82 -1.17 3.14 9.82
N ARG A 83 -2.30 2.96 10.52
CA ARG A 83 -2.73 3.90 11.57
C ARG A 83 -3.24 3.13 12.78
N ASN A 84 -2.92 3.68 13.94
CA ASN A 84 -3.18 3.16 15.28
C ASN A 84 -4.62 2.66 15.47
N GLY A 85 -4.75 1.46 16.03
CA GLY A 85 -5.93 1.07 16.81
C GLY A 85 -7.14 0.56 16.04
N VAL A 86 -6.94 -0.38 15.12
CA VAL A 86 -7.76 -1.54 14.74
C VAL A 86 -7.11 -2.01 13.46
N ALA A 87 -6.54 -3.22 13.47
CA ALA A 87 -5.96 -3.82 12.27
C ALA A 87 -7.10 -4.20 11.32
N THR A 88 -7.60 -3.22 10.58
CA THR A 88 -8.43 -3.48 9.40
C THR A 88 -7.47 -4.03 8.36
N THR A 89 -7.40 -5.36 8.23
CA THR A 89 -6.77 -5.99 7.07
C THR A 89 -7.65 -5.65 5.87
N THR A 90 -7.46 -4.48 5.26
CA THR A 90 -7.91 -4.25 3.90
C THR A 90 -7.13 -5.23 3.03
N ILE A 91 -7.80 -6.30 2.63
CA ILE A 91 -7.34 -7.11 1.52
C ILE A 91 -7.07 -6.12 0.38
N PRO A 92 -5.88 -6.11 -0.25
CA PRO A 92 -5.61 -5.22 -1.36
C PRO A 92 -6.72 -5.45 -2.39
N VAL A 93 -7.57 -4.43 -2.58
CA VAL A 93 -8.61 -4.49 -3.59
C VAL A 93 -7.84 -4.59 -4.90
N LYS A 94 -8.08 -5.66 -5.66
CA LYS A 94 -7.55 -5.79 -7.02
C LYS A 94 -7.82 -4.46 -7.73
N ALA A 95 -6.76 -3.73 -8.08
CA ALA A 95 -6.88 -2.40 -8.66
C ALA A 95 -7.91 -2.45 -9.79
N SER A 96 -9.02 -1.73 -9.64
CA SER A 96 -9.99 -1.60 -10.70
C SER A 96 -9.29 -0.90 -11.86
N ALA A 97 -9.10 -1.57 -12.99
CA ALA A 97 -8.49 -0.96 -14.18
C ALA A 97 -9.44 0.04 -14.88
N ALA A 98 -10.51 0.48 -14.22
CA ALA A 98 -11.62 1.22 -14.81
C ALA A 98 -11.13 2.48 -15.52
N CYS A 99 -10.25 3.24 -14.88
CA CYS A 99 -9.70 4.48 -15.41
C CYS A 99 -8.23 4.37 -15.81
N ARG A 100 -7.72 3.16 -16.05
CA ARG A 100 -6.28 2.96 -16.32
C ARG A 100 -5.89 3.64 -17.65
N PRO A 101 -4.92 4.59 -17.64
CA PRO A 101 -4.56 5.32 -18.87
C PRO A 101 -3.86 4.44 -19.91
N SER A 102 -3.00 3.52 -19.48
CA SER A 102 -2.23 2.66 -20.40
C SER A 102 -1.86 1.29 -19.81
N GLY A 103 -1.37 0.40 -20.68
CA GLY A 103 -0.83 -0.92 -20.35
C GLY A 103 0.16 -0.93 -19.20
N ASP A 104 1.00 0.09 -19.16
CA ASP A 104 2.18 0.21 -18.29
C ASP A 104 1.94 1.11 -17.07
N SER A 105 0.72 1.65 -16.95
CA SER A 105 0.36 2.52 -15.84
C SER A 105 0.16 1.71 -14.56
N GLY A 106 0.87 2.11 -13.51
CA GLY A 106 0.69 1.60 -12.16
C GLY A 106 -0.31 2.44 -11.39
N ARG A 107 -1.27 1.82 -10.71
CA ARG A 107 -2.16 2.54 -9.80
C ARG A 107 -1.36 2.97 -8.57
N VAL A 108 -1.41 4.24 -8.23
CA VAL A 108 -0.81 4.78 -7.00
C VAL A 108 -1.79 4.66 -5.84
N GLY A 109 -3.05 5.03 -6.08
CA GLY A 109 -4.10 4.91 -5.08
C GLY A 109 -5.31 5.78 -5.39
N ASN A 110 -6.05 6.17 -4.35
CA ASN A 110 -7.24 7.01 -4.49
C ASN A 110 -7.39 7.96 -3.31
N TYR A 111 -8.10 9.05 -3.53
CA TYR A 111 -8.44 10.01 -2.49
C TYR A 111 -9.81 10.64 -2.76
N GLU A 112 -10.33 11.36 -1.78
CA GLU A 112 -11.59 12.10 -1.91
C GLU A 112 -11.32 13.59 -1.72
N LEU A 113 -11.87 14.40 -2.63
CA LEU A 113 -11.84 15.85 -2.54
C LEU A 113 -13.22 16.38 -2.95
N ASN A 114 -13.81 17.26 -2.14
CA ASN A 114 -15.13 17.85 -2.41
C ASN A 114 -16.22 16.80 -2.73
N ASN A 115 -16.23 15.67 -2.01
CA ASN A 115 -17.11 14.53 -2.22
C ASN A 115 -16.99 13.82 -3.58
N GLN A 116 -15.91 14.07 -4.33
CA GLN A 116 -15.57 13.34 -5.55
C GLN A 116 -14.42 12.39 -5.26
N LYS A 117 -14.62 11.10 -5.57
CA LYS A 117 -13.57 10.09 -5.48
C LYS A 117 -12.65 10.21 -6.69
N ARG A 118 -11.36 10.17 -6.44
CA ARG A 118 -10.32 10.34 -7.46
C ARG A 118 -9.37 9.17 -7.42
N GLU A 119 -8.98 8.69 -8.59
CA GLU A 119 -7.99 7.64 -8.77
C GLU A 119 -6.72 8.24 -9.35
N VAL A 120 -5.56 7.85 -8.79
CA VAL A 120 -4.24 8.34 -9.21
C VAL A 120 -3.44 7.20 -9.83
N TRP A 121 -2.92 7.43 -11.02
CA TRP A 121 -2.07 6.52 -11.77
C TRP A 121 -0.73 7.16 -12.07
N ALA A 122 0.34 6.37 -12.13
CA ALA A 122 1.68 6.81 -12.53
C ALA A 122 2.16 6.01 -13.73
N SER A 123 2.73 6.70 -14.72
CA SER A 123 3.37 6.09 -15.88
C SER A 123 4.41 7.03 -16.48
N ASN A 124 5.61 6.54 -16.79
CA ASN A 124 6.64 7.24 -17.58
C ASN A 124 6.91 8.70 -17.19
N GLY A 125 6.99 9.03 -15.89
CA GLY A 125 7.26 10.41 -15.46
C GLY A 125 6.01 11.27 -15.30
N THR A 126 4.82 10.68 -15.41
CA THR A 126 3.55 11.42 -15.34
C THR A 126 2.61 10.80 -14.32
N LEU A 127 1.95 11.65 -13.53
CA LEU A 127 0.78 11.31 -12.71
C LEU A 127 -0.49 11.71 -13.44
N PHE A 128 -1.45 10.80 -13.46
CA PHE A 128 -2.78 11.02 -14.00
C PHE A 128 -3.79 10.94 -12.86
N VAL A 129 -4.71 11.89 -12.81
CA VAL A 129 -5.78 11.94 -11.82
C VAL A 129 -7.11 11.86 -12.56
N TYR A 130 -7.91 10.84 -12.25
CA TYR A 130 -9.23 10.63 -12.84
C TYR A 130 -10.33 10.73 -11.79
N ALA A 131 -11.50 11.20 -12.18
CA ALA A 131 -12.72 10.96 -11.40
C ALA A 131 -13.02 9.45 -11.43
N SER A 132 -13.07 8.80 -10.27
CA SER A 132 -13.11 7.32 -10.18
C SER A 132 -14.39 6.71 -10.76
N ASP A 133 -15.46 7.47 -10.79
CA ASP A 133 -16.81 7.08 -11.18
C ASP A 133 -17.10 7.30 -12.67
N THR A 134 -16.49 8.31 -13.30
CA THR A 134 -16.67 8.62 -14.73
C THR A 134 -15.45 8.33 -15.58
N CYS A 135 -14.28 8.14 -14.97
CA CYS A 135 -12.98 8.09 -15.63
C CYS A 135 -12.67 9.31 -16.50
N GLU A 136 -13.25 10.46 -16.16
CA GLU A 136 -12.86 11.74 -16.72
C GLU A 136 -11.48 12.14 -16.17
N GLU A 137 -10.56 12.52 -17.06
CA GLU A 137 -9.25 13.02 -16.67
C GLU A 137 -9.40 14.41 -16.04
N LEU A 138 -9.00 14.52 -14.78
CA LEU A 138 -9.04 15.76 -14.01
C LEU A 138 -7.70 16.50 -14.09
N ALA A 139 -6.59 15.76 -14.12
CA ALA A 139 -5.26 16.33 -14.30
C ALA A 139 -4.25 15.33 -14.84
N THR A 140 -3.25 15.91 -15.51
CA THR A 140 -1.99 15.29 -15.89
C THR A 140 -0.87 16.14 -15.30
N LEU A 141 0.03 15.53 -14.53
CA LEU A 141 1.05 16.20 -13.73
C LEU A 141 2.41 15.57 -13.96
N ASP A 142 3.44 16.39 -14.19
CA ASP A 142 4.81 15.90 -14.38
C ASP A 142 5.45 15.53 -13.05
N ILE A 143 6.00 14.32 -12.99
CA ILE A 143 6.69 13.82 -11.81
C ILE A 143 8.07 14.46 -11.71
N ALA A 144 8.35 15.12 -10.59
CA ALA A 144 9.66 15.74 -10.35
C ALA A 144 10.76 14.66 -10.24
N ASP A 145 12.01 15.01 -10.51
CA ASP A 145 13.13 14.08 -10.26
C ASP A 145 13.30 13.82 -8.76
N ALA A 146 13.71 12.59 -8.42
CA ALA A 146 13.98 12.18 -7.05
C ALA A 146 15.22 11.28 -6.99
N PRO A 147 16.02 11.37 -5.92
CA PRO A 147 17.14 10.47 -5.72
C PRO A 147 16.64 9.03 -5.50
N PRO A 148 17.37 8.00 -5.98
CA PRO A 148 17.02 6.61 -5.77
C PRO A 148 16.83 6.26 -4.29
N SER A 149 15.83 5.45 -4.01
CA SER A 149 15.49 4.99 -2.68
C SER A 149 14.63 3.73 -2.74
N ASP A 150 15.01 2.75 -1.94
CA ASP A 150 14.28 1.53 -1.61
C ASP A 150 13.60 1.60 -0.22
N VAL A 151 13.73 2.74 0.46
CA VAL A 151 13.19 2.96 1.81
C VAL A 151 11.82 3.60 1.71
N VAL A 152 10.88 3.09 2.51
CA VAL A 152 9.54 3.64 2.63
C VAL A 152 9.51 4.69 3.74
N CYS A 153 9.08 5.89 3.36
CA CYS A 153 8.77 6.99 4.26
C CYS A 153 7.29 6.91 4.66
N THR A 154 6.97 7.27 5.90
CA THR A 154 5.59 7.58 6.32
C THR A 154 5.50 9.05 6.71
N PRO A 155 5.02 9.94 5.82
CA PRO A 155 4.97 11.37 6.13
C PRO A 155 3.99 11.62 7.29
N SER A 156 4.37 12.55 8.17
CA SER A 156 3.48 13.01 9.24
C SER A 156 2.39 13.89 8.63
N LEU A 157 1.13 13.45 8.75
CA LEU A 157 -0.02 14.24 8.33
C LEU A 157 -0.33 15.26 9.42
N VAL A 158 -0.36 16.54 9.05
CA VAL A 158 -0.52 17.66 10.00
C VAL A 158 -2.00 17.99 10.16
N ASP A 159 -2.76 17.95 9.06
CA ASP A 159 -4.20 18.24 9.08
C ASP A 159 -5.04 16.95 9.12
N ALA A 160 -6.17 17.02 9.82
CA ALA A 160 -7.09 15.87 9.94
C ALA A 160 -7.75 15.46 8.61
N THR A 161 -7.76 16.37 7.63
CA THR A 161 -8.27 16.14 6.27
C THR A 161 -7.22 15.59 5.32
N ASP A 162 -5.94 15.61 5.71
CA ASP A 162 -4.88 15.06 4.88
C ASP A 162 -4.99 13.54 4.83
N SER A 163 -4.68 12.97 3.68
CA SER A 163 -4.75 11.53 3.45
C SER A 163 -3.60 11.06 2.59
N ILE A 164 -3.04 9.90 2.90
CA ILE A 164 -2.07 9.26 2.02
C ILE A 164 -2.85 8.72 0.81
N ILE A 165 -2.46 9.15 -0.39
CA ILE A 165 -2.99 8.60 -1.65
C ILE A 165 -2.38 7.22 -1.87
N GLY A 166 -1.06 7.12 -1.75
CA GLY A 166 -0.32 5.88 -1.92
C GLY A 166 1.16 6.11 -2.14
N GLY A 167 1.90 5.01 -2.23
CA GLY A 167 3.33 5.01 -2.53
C GLY A 167 3.62 4.34 -3.86
N TYR A 168 4.63 4.82 -4.57
CA TYR A 168 5.02 4.28 -5.87
C TYR A 168 6.52 4.44 -6.12
N THR A 169 7.06 3.64 -7.03
CA THR A 169 8.47 3.68 -7.41
C THR A 169 8.61 4.10 -8.85
N MET A 170 9.47 5.08 -9.11
CA MET A 170 9.80 5.52 -10.46
C MET A 170 11.28 5.88 -10.56
N GLY A 171 11.97 5.40 -11.59
CA GLY A 171 13.41 5.64 -11.75
C GLY A 171 14.25 5.12 -10.57
N GLY A 172 13.78 4.10 -9.86
CA GLY A 172 14.44 3.57 -8.66
C GLY A 172 14.26 4.43 -7.40
N ALA A 173 13.42 5.48 -7.44
CA ALA A 173 13.07 6.30 -6.29
C ALA A 173 11.68 5.95 -5.77
N TYR A 174 11.59 5.45 -4.53
CA TYR A 174 10.33 5.32 -3.82
C TYR A 174 9.81 6.69 -3.37
N ARG A 175 8.50 6.91 -3.56
CA ARG A 175 7.81 8.18 -3.34
C ARG A 175 6.47 7.93 -2.64
N VAL A 176 5.99 8.93 -1.91
CA VAL A 176 4.68 8.89 -1.27
C VAL A 176 3.89 10.14 -1.65
N LEU A 177 2.65 9.94 -2.11
CA LEU A 177 1.71 11.02 -2.39
C LEU A 177 0.75 11.20 -1.22
N VAL A 178 0.56 12.46 -0.83
CA VAL A 178 -0.38 12.89 0.20
C VAL A 178 -1.35 13.88 -0.41
N ASN A 179 -2.63 13.60 -0.30
CA ASN A 179 -3.71 14.54 -0.57
C ASN A 179 -3.82 15.52 0.59
N THR A 180 -3.81 16.82 0.28
CA THR A 180 -4.14 17.92 1.19
C THR A 180 -5.30 18.72 0.61
N SER A 181 -5.88 19.63 1.39
CA SER A 181 -6.99 20.48 0.94
C SER A 181 -6.70 21.32 -0.31
N THR A 182 -5.43 21.63 -0.58
CA THR A 182 -5.02 22.54 -1.67
C THR A 182 -4.06 21.92 -2.67
N HIS A 183 -3.33 20.86 -2.29
CA HIS A 183 -2.31 20.24 -3.12
C HIS A 183 -2.29 18.72 -3.00
N ILE A 184 -1.79 18.07 -4.04
CA ILE A 184 -1.17 16.74 -3.92
C ILE A 184 0.31 16.98 -3.61
N VAL A 185 0.78 16.47 -2.49
CA VAL A 185 2.13 16.67 -1.99
C VAL A 185 2.93 15.38 -2.15
N GLU A 186 4.11 15.48 -2.75
CA GLU A 186 4.98 14.34 -2.97
C GLU A 186 6.18 14.37 -2.02
N TYR A 187 6.45 13.24 -1.37
CA TYR A 187 7.56 13.06 -0.44
C TYR A 187 8.54 11.99 -0.93
N SER A 188 9.81 12.20 -0.63
CA SER A 188 10.87 11.20 -0.83
C SER A 188 10.73 10.04 0.15
N GLY A 189 10.84 8.81 -0.36
CA GLY A 189 10.86 7.58 0.43
C GLY A 189 11.98 7.51 1.48
N LYS A 190 13.16 8.03 1.15
CA LYS A 190 14.34 7.92 2.03
C LYS A 190 14.29 8.85 3.23
N SER A 191 13.90 10.10 3.00
CA SER A 191 14.10 11.21 3.93
C SER A 191 12.81 11.80 4.46
N CYS A 192 11.65 11.43 3.89
CA CYS A 192 10.39 12.18 4.06
C CYS A 192 10.52 13.68 3.77
N SER A 193 11.51 14.07 2.96
CA SER A 193 11.60 15.44 2.48
C SER A 193 10.58 15.67 1.39
N LEU A 194 9.96 16.85 1.41
CA LEU A 194 9.12 17.32 0.32
C LEU A 194 9.91 17.32 -1.00
N LEU A 195 9.38 16.66 -2.02
CA LEU A 195 9.91 16.70 -3.38
C LEU A 195 9.22 17.78 -4.19
N THR A 196 7.88 17.75 -4.22
CA THR A 196 7.09 18.72 -4.99
C THR A 196 5.65 18.83 -4.47
N LYS A 197 4.94 19.85 -4.95
CA LYS A 197 3.53 20.10 -4.67
C LYS A 197 2.81 20.35 -6.00
N TYR A 198 1.76 19.60 -6.23
CA TYR A 198 0.86 19.77 -7.36
C TYR A 198 -0.43 20.44 -6.90
N PRO A 199 -0.99 21.38 -7.67
CA PRO A 199 -2.31 21.91 -7.35
C PRO A 199 -3.35 20.78 -7.39
N GLN A 200 -4.38 20.86 -6.54
CA GLN A 200 -5.53 19.99 -6.69
C GLN A 200 -6.25 20.28 -8.01
N PRO A 201 -6.63 19.25 -8.78
CA PRO A 201 -7.55 19.43 -9.90
C PRO A 201 -9.00 19.63 -9.44
#